data_AF-A0A2N6EU20-F1
#
_entry.id   AF-A0A2N6EU20-F1
#
_cell.length_a   1.000
_cell.length_b   1.000
_cell.length_c   1.000
_cell.angle_alpha   90.00
_cell.angle_beta   90.00
_cell.angle_gamma   90.00
#
_symmetry.space_group_name_H-M   'P 1'
#
loop_
_entity.id
_entity.type
_entity.pdbx_description
1 polymer ?
#
loop_
_entity_poly.entity_id
_entity_poly.type
_entity_poly.pdbx_seq_one_letter_code
_entity_poly.pdbx_strand_id
1 'polypeptide(L)'
;MDQAQNQQAGLKQNVLETLRFIQQVLLDPASQFRHMPRQGGFIEPLISIATIGLLAGVLRILVTFYYMSQGASVSLFTALFAIVTTPLTVVIFCYIGAFLLSIIMRYLGTDSSLEVAFRVTGYLAVISPIAVIAATIPYLGNLLILGLLTYLLVMAAIEVYQLNSNTAWMVFGIAFAILAVLSISAESHSPSRSEQFAPAAVEIDAPALEQPAAHH
;
A
#
# COMPACT_ATOMS: atom_id res chain seq x y z
N MET A 1 13.90 20.87 -31.45
CA MET A 1 14.73 19.97 -30.61
C MET A 1 14.85 20.47 -29.16
N ASP A 2 14.82 21.79 -28.90
CA ASP A 2 14.97 22.35 -27.53
C ASP A 2 13.86 21.98 -26.53
N GLN A 3 12.58 21.93 -26.94
CA GLN A 3 11.48 21.66 -25.99
C GLN A 3 11.51 20.24 -25.40
N ALA A 4 11.91 19.24 -26.20
CA ALA A 4 12.01 17.85 -25.75
C ALA A 4 13.18 17.64 -24.78
N GLN A 5 14.30 18.35 -24.97
CA GLN A 5 15.44 18.32 -24.04
C GLN A 5 15.12 19.03 -22.73
N ASN A 6 14.41 20.16 -22.77
CA ASN A 6 13.99 20.87 -21.56
C ASN A 6 12.98 20.07 -20.71
N GLN A 7 12.03 19.38 -21.37
CA GLN A 7 11.11 18.47 -20.67
C GLN A 7 11.83 17.26 -20.06
N GLN A 8 12.78 16.66 -20.77
CA GLN A 8 13.56 15.54 -20.23
C GLN A 8 14.45 15.97 -19.05
N ALA A 9 15.02 17.16 -19.09
CA ALA A 9 15.81 17.70 -17.98
C ALA A 9 14.94 17.92 -16.73
N GLY A 10 13.77 18.55 -16.89
CA GLY A 10 12.82 18.76 -15.79
C GLY A 10 12.27 17.45 -15.22
N LEU A 11 11.95 16.46 -16.07
CA LEU A 11 11.47 15.16 -15.63
C LEU A 11 12.54 14.41 -14.81
N LYS A 12 13.78 14.38 -15.31
CA LYS A 12 14.91 13.75 -14.60
C LYS A 12 15.12 14.39 -13.23
N GLN A 13 15.08 15.72 -13.17
CA GLN A 13 15.28 16.44 -11.91
C GLN A 13 14.17 16.11 -10.89
N ASN A 14 12.90 16.15 -11.30
CA ASN A 14 11.77 15.83 -10.42
C ASN A 14 11.83 14.38 -9.89
N VAL A 15 12.21 13.42 -10.74
CA VAL A 15 12.38 12.02 -10.33
C VAL A 15 13.53 11.89 -9.33
N LEU A 16 14.67 12.51 -9.60
CA LEU A 16 15.83 12.48 -8.70
C LEU A 16 15.51 13.14 -7.35
N GLU A 17 14.77 14.24 -7.34
CA GLU A 17 14.32 14.91 -6.11
C GLU A 17 13.39 14.00 -5.31
N THR A 18 12.44 13.33 -5.98
CA THR A 18 11.53 12.37 -5.32
C THR A 18 12.30 11.19 -4.72
N LEU A 19 13.27 10.63 -5.45
CA LEU A 19 14.10 9.53 -4.96
C LEU A 19 14.99 9.96 -3.79
N ARG A 20 15.58 11.16 -3.85
CA ARG A 20 16.36 11.72 -2.74
C ARG A 20 15.49 11.92 -1.50
N PHE A 21 14.27 12.43 -1.66
CA PHE A 21 13.33 12.58 -0.56
C PHE A 21 13.02 11.22 0.09
N ILE A 22 12.69 10.20 -0.71
CA ILE A 22 12.47 8.83 -0.22
C ILE A 22 13.70 8.35 0.54
N GLN A 23 14.90 8.50 -0.03
CA GLN A 23 16.15 8.09 0.62
C GLN A 23 16.37 8.82 1.96
N GLN A 24 16.11 10.12 2.03
CA GLN A 24 16.28 10.93 3.24
C GLN A 24 15.32 10.50 4.34
N VAL A 25 14.04 10.28 4.02
CA VAL A 25 13.05 9.82 5.00
C VAL A 25 13.38 8.42 5.52
N LEU A 26 13.98 7.56 4.71
CA LEU A 26 14.36 6.21 5.13
C LEU A 26 15.66 6.16 5.95
N LEU A 27 16.67 6.96 5.57
CA LEU A 27 17.99 6.92 6.19
C LEU A 27 18.11 7.82 7.42
N ASP A 28 17.36 8.92 7.47
CA ASP A 28 17.35 9.85 8.59
C ASP A 28 15.92 10.32 8.93
N PRO A 29 15.01 9.40 9.31
CA PRO A 29 13.62 9.73 9.59
C PRO A 29 13.47 10.73 10.74
N ALA A 30 14.30 10.62 11.77
CA ALA A 30 14.20 11.48 12.95
C ALA A 30 14.40 12.95 12.58
N SER A 31 15.42 13.24 11.77
CA SER A 31 15.65 14.59 11.26
C SER A 31 14.51 15.10 10.39
N GLN A 32 13.97 14.26 9.50
CA GLN A 32 12.86 14.64 8.64
C GLN A 32 11.59 14.96 9.44
N PHE A 33 11.23 14.10 10.39
CA PHE A 33 10.06 14.33 11.25
C PHE A 33 10.25 15.52 12.20
N ARG A 34 11.48 15.80 12.66
CA ARG A 34 11.76 16.96 13.51
C ARG A 34 11.55 18.29 12.80
N HIS A 35 11.99 18.42 11.54
CA HIS A 35 11.93 19.67 10.77
C HIS A 35 10.63 19.83 9.96
N MET A 36 9.78 18.83 10.00
CA MET A 36 8.51 18.81 9.28
C MET A 36 7.58 19.97 9.70
N PRO A 37 7.01 20.72 8.74
CA PRO A 37 6.00 21.72 9.04
C PRO A 37 4.78 21.08 9.69
N ARG A 38 4.35 21.61 10.83
CA ARG A 38 3.20 21.09 11.61
C ARG A 38 1.87 21.74 11.23
N GLN A 39 1.93 22.84 10.48
CA GLN A 39 0.77 23.64 10.07
C GLN A 39 0.96 24.12 8.62
N GLY A 40 -0.14 24.45 7.95
CA GLY A 40 -0.16 24.98 6.58
C GLY A 40 -1.28 24.40 5.69
N GLY A 41 -2.27 23.74 6.28
CA GLY A 41 -3.39 23.09 5.60
C GLY A 41 -3.06 21.69 5.08
N PHE A 42 -4.04 21.09 4.39
CA PHE A 42 -3.99 19.70 3.90
C PHE A 42 -3.53 19.56 2.45
N ILE A 43 -3.50 20.66 1.68
CA ILE A 43 -3.25 20.63 0.23
C ILE A 43 -1.83 20.18 -0.10
N GLU A 44 -0.83 20.72 0.60
CA GLU A 44 0.58 20.40 0.35
C GLU A 44 0.89 18.90 0.58
N PRO A 45 0.51 18.28 1.73
CA PRO A 45 0.65 16.85 1.91
C PRO A 45 -0.15 16.03 0.91
N LEU A 46 -1.36 16.47 0.56
CA LEU A 46 -2.22 15.76 -0.39
C LEU A 46 -1.54 15.64 -1.77
N ILE A 47 -0.94 16.74 -2.25
CA ILE A 47 -0.18 16.74 -3.51
C ILE A 47 1.02 15.79 -3.40
N SER A 48 1.78 15.86 -2.32
CA SER A 48 2.93 14.96 -2.09
C SER A 48 2.53 13.48 -2.12
N ILE A 49 1.48 13.11 -1.39
CA ILE A 49 0.93 11.75 -1.36
C ILE A 49 0.49 11.32 -2.77
N ALA A 50 -0.21 12.19 -3.49
CA ALA A 50 -0.66 11.90 -4.85
C ALA A 50 0.51 11.69 -5.81
N THR A 51 1.57 12.50 -5.73
CA THR A 51 2.79 12.36 -6.54
C THR A 51 3.52 11.04 -6.24
N ILE A 52 3.70 10.70 -4.98
CA ILE A 52 4.33 9.42 -4.58
C ILE A 52 3.44 8.24 -4.98
N GLY A 53 2.12 8.37 -4.83
CA GLY A 53 1.15 7.36 -5.26
C GLY A 53 1.16 7.14 -6.78
N LEU A 54 1.36 8.21 -7.56
CA LEU A 54 1.52 8.13 -9.01
C LEU A 54 2.82 7.41 -9.38
N LEU A 55 3.94 7.74 -8.70
CA LEU A 55 5.21 7.03 -8.85
C LEU A 55 5.04 5.53 -8.56
N ALA A 56 4.36 5.19 -7.46
CA ALA A 56 4.05 3.82 -7.11
C ALA A 56 3.16 3.13 -8.17
N GLY A 57 2.19 3.85 -8.75
CA GLY A 57 1.34 3.35 -9.84
C GLY A 57 2.11 3.03 -11.12
N VAL A 58 3.02 3.91 -11.54
CA VAL A 58 3.92 3.66 -12.67
C VAL A 58 4.80 2.44 -12.41
N LEU A 59 5.37 2.35 -11.20
CA LEU A 59 6.18 1.20 -10.80
C LEU A 59 5.37 -0.09 -10.79
N ARG A 60 4.09 -0.03 -10.36
CA ARG A 60 3.17 -1.16 -10.33
C ARG A 60 2.89 -1.71 -11.72
N ILE A 61 2.82 -0.86 -12.75
CA ILE A 61 2.72 -1.31 -14.13
C ILE A 61 3.92 -2.17 -14.52
N LEU A 62 5.14 -1.70 -14.23
CA LEU A 62 6.37 -2.42 -14.56
C LEU A 62 6.41 -3.79 -13.89
N VAL A 63 6.05 -3.85 -12.60
CA VAL A 63 5.95 -5.11 -11.85
C VAL A 63 4.87 -6.02 -12.45
N THR A 64 3.71 -5.48 -12.84
CA THR A 64 2.63 -6.26 -13.46
C THR A 64 3.05 -6.85 -14.81
N PHE A 65 3.78 -6.10 -15.63
CA PHE A 65 4.34 -6.63 -16.89
C PHE A 65 5.35 -7.74 -16.64
N TYR A 66 6.22 -7.60 -15.62
CA TYR A 66 7.12 -8.66 -15.22
C TYR A 66 6.35 -9.95 -14.87
N TYR A 67 5.30 -9.86 -14.06
CA TYR A 67 4.45 -11.02 -13.74
C TYR A 67 3.73 -11.62 -14.96
N MET A 68 3.27 -10.78 -15.87
CA MET A 68 2.63 -11.24 -17.11
C MET A 68 3.62 -12.04 -17.97
N SER A 69 4.88 -11.60 -18.06
CA SER A 69 5.93 -12.35 -18.76
C SER A 69 6.24 -13.71 -18.12
N GLN A 70 5.99 -13.85 -16.82
CA GLN A 70 6.13 -15.09 -16.04
C GLN A 70 4.86 -15.96 -16.06
N GLY A 71 3.86 -15.63 -16.89
CA GLY A 71 2.63 -16.43 -17.08
C GLY A 71 1.45 -16.04 -16.19
N ALA A 72 1.50 -14.92 -15.47
CA ALA A 72 0.35 -14.45 -14.71
C ALA A 72 -0.78 -13.94 -15.63
N SER A 73 -2.01 -14.43 -15.39
CA SER A 73 -3.20 -14.00 -16.13
C SER A 73 -3.75 -12.68 -15.57
N VAL A 74 -3.08 -11.57 -15.86
CA VAL A 74 -3.56 -10.22 -15.55
C VAL A 74 -3.96 -9.53 -16.85
N SER A 75 -5.13 -8.87 -16.87
CA SER A 75 -5.54 -8.13 -18.07
C SER A 75 -4.68 -6.87 -18.25
N LEU A 76 -4.37 -6.51 -19.50
CA LEU A 76 -3.66 -5.26 -19.81
C LEU A 76 -4.44 -4.04 -19.28
N PHE A 77 -5.78 -4.11 -19.33
CA PHE A 77 -6.64 -3.08 -18.77
C PHE A 77 -6.40 -2.90 -17.27
N THR A 78 -6.33 -3.99 -16.49
CA THR A 78 -6.01 -3.94 -15.06
C THR A 78 -4.65 -3.31 -14.79
N ALA A 79 -3.64 -3.63 -15.60
CA ALA A 79 -2.31 -3.04 -15.45
C ALA A 79 -2.34 -1.52 -15.67
N LEU A 80 -2.95 -1.04 -16.75
CA LEU A 80 -3.02 0.39 -17.05
C LEU A 80 -3.91 1.16 -16.06
N PHE A 81 -4.98 0.52 -15.59
CA PHE A 81 -5.88 1.11 -14.60
C PHE A 81 -5.18 1.38 -13.24
N ALA A 82 -4.04 0.70 -12.98
CA ALA A 82 -3.22 0.93 -11.81
C ALA A 82 -2.68 2.38 -11.68
N ILE A 83 -2.55 3.12 -12.78
CA ILE A 83 -2.14 4.56 -12.77
C ILE A 83 -3.13 5.40 -11.99
N VAL A 84 -4.41 5.05 -12.06
CA VAL A 84 -5.49 5.80 -11.41
C VAL A 84 -5.80 5.20 -10.05
N THR A 85 -5.89 3.88 -9.96
CA THR A 85 -6.29 3.23 -8.70
C THR A 85 -5.21 3.33 -7.63
N THR A 86 -3.93 3.26 -7.98
CA THR A 86 -2.84 3.28 -6.98
C THR A 86 -2.77 4.61 -6.22
N PRO A 87 -2.66 5.79 -6.87
CA PRO A 87 -2.64 7.06 -6.13
C PRO A 87 -3.91 7.28 -5.33
N LEU A 88 -5.08 6.92 -5.86
CA LEU A 88 -6.34 7.02 -5.13
C LEU A 88 -6.32 6.16 -3.86
N THR A 89 -5.86 4.91 -3.99
CA THR A 89 -5.72 3.98 -2.86
C THR A 89 -4.77 4.56 -1.81
N VAL A 90 -3.59 5.03 -2.22
CA VAL A 90 -2.60 5.60 -1.29
C VAL A 90 -3.16 6.82 -0.55
N VAL A 91 -3.85 7.74 -1.24
CA VAL A 91 -4.49 8.90 -0.61
C VAL A 91 -5.53 8.47 0.44
N ILE A 92 -6.39 7.51 0.10
CA ILE A 92 -7.43 7.01 1.02
C ILE A 92 -6.78 6.36 2.25
N PHE A 93 -5.77 5.51 2.07
CA PHE A 93 -5.07 4.86 3.16
C PHE A 93 -4.32 5.86 4.05
N CYS A 94 -3.66 6.88 3.47
CA CYS A 94 -3.03 7.95 4.24
C CYS A 94 -4.07 8.75 5.04
N TYR A 95 -5.24 9.04 4.46
CA TYR A 95 -6.30 9.76 5.17
C TYR A 95 -6.84 8.95 6.36
N ILE A 96 -7.13 7.67 6.17
CA ILE A 96 -7.56 6.76 7.24
C ILE A 96 -6.45 6.61 8.29
N GLY A 97 -5.21 6.43 7.85
CA GLY A 97 -4.04 6.34 8.74
C GLY A 97 -3.84 7.60 9.57
N ALA A 98 -4.04 8.79 8.99
CA ALA A 98 -3.95 10.06 9.69
C ALA A 98 -5.03 10.21 10.75
N PHE A 99 -6.26 9.79 10.43
CA PHE A 99 -7.36 9.80 11.37
C PHE A 99 -7.08 8.88 12.57
N LEU A 100 -6.67 7.63 12.31
CA LEU A 100 -6.31 6.67 13.35
C LEU A 100 -5.12 7.16 14.20
N LEU A 101 -4.08 7.68 13.55
CA LEU A 101 -2.91 8.22 14.23
C LEU A 101 -3.28 9.40 15.13
N SER A 102 -4.11 10.33 14.65
CA SER A 102 -4.58 11.46 15.45
C SER A 102 -5.36 11.00 16.68
N ILE A 103 -6.15 9.95 16.57
CA ILE A 103 -6.91 9.39 17.69
C ILE A 103 -5.97 8.71 18.69
N ILE A 104 -5.07 7.86 18.22
CA ILE A 104 -4.09 7.15 19.07
C ILE A 104 -3.25 8.14 19.86
N MET A 105 -2.77 9.21 19.21
CA MET A 105 -1.96 10.25 19.87
C MET A 105 -2.76 11.03 20.93
N ARG A 106 -4.04 11.32 20.67
CA ARG A 106 -4.92 11.95 21.67
C ARG A 106 -5.13 11.05 22.87
N TYR A 107 -5.33 9.74 22.66
CA TYR A 107 -5.43 8.78 23.76
C TYR A 107 -4.14 8.65 24.58
N LEU A 108 -2.98 8.87 23.95
CA LEU A 108 -1.67 8.88 24.62
C LEU A 108 -1.38 10.20 25.35
N GLY A 109 -2.30 11.17 25.33
CA GLY A 109 -2.17 12.45 26.03
C GLY A 109 -1.50 13.56 25.22
N THR A 110 -1.25 13.35 23.92
CA THR A 110 -0.72 14.40 23.05
C THR A 110 -1.85 15.12 22.34
N ASP A 111 -1.81 16.46 22.30
CA ASP A 111 -2.76 17.28 21.56
C ASP A 111 -2.44 17.24 20.04
N SER A 112 -2.81 16.12 19.41
CA SER A 112 -2.66 15.91 17.98
C SER A 112 -3.84 16.50 17.23
N SER A 113 -3.57 17.44 16.31
CA SER A 113 -4.53 17.81 15.28
C SER A 113 -4.52 16.78 14.15
N LEU A 114 -5.66 16.64 13.45
CA LEU A 114 -5.75 15.80 12.25
C LEU A 114 -4.80 16.28 11.16
N GLU A 115 -4.55 17.60 11.09
CA GLU A 115 -3.62 18.19 10.12
C GLU A 115 -2.19 17.71 10.33
N VAL A 116 -1.71 17.70 11.57
CA VAL A 116 -0.38 17.18 11.90
C VAL A 116 -0.28 15.71 11.52
N ALA A 117 -1.28 14.90 11.89
CA ALA A 117 -1.30 13.48 11.55
C ALA A 117 -1.33 13.24 10.03
N PHE A 118 -2.08 14.04 9.28
CA PHE A 118 -2.15 13.94 7.83
C PHE A 118 -0.82 14.30 7.18
N ARG A 119 -0.17 15.37 7.66
CA ARG A 119 1.18 15.73 7.23
C ARG A 119 2.17 14.59 7.53
N VAL A 120 2.09 13.91 8.68
CA VAL A 120 2.95 12.76 9.02
C VAL A 120 2.72 11.63 8.03
N THR A 121 1.47 11.30 7.72
CA THR A 121 1.18 10.27 6.72
C THR A 121 1.65 10.62 5.32
N GLY A 122 1.81 11.90 5.00
CA GLY A 122 2.45 12.35 3.76
C GLY A 122 3.91 11.94 3.67
N TYR A 123 4.65 12.05 4.78
CA TYR A 123 6.03 11.57 4.87
C TYR A 123 6.08 10.04 4.87
N LEU A 124 5.11 9.37 5.50
CA LEU A 124 5.00 7.90 5.45
C LEU A 124 4.65 7.37 4.05
N ALA A 125 4.05 8.18 3.18
CA ALA A 125 3.66 7.75 1.84
C ALA A 125 4.87 7.30 0.98
N VAL A 126 6.10 7.71 1.34
CA VAL A 126 7.35 7.24 0.70
C VAL A 126 7.52 5.72 0.70
N ILE A 127 6.84 5.03 1.61
CA ILE A 127 6.82 3.57 1.68
C ILE A 127 6.10 2.96 0.47
N SER A 128 5.14 3.67 -0.13
CA SER A 128 4.27 3.15 -1.20
C SER A 128 5.03 2.54 -2.40
N PRO A 129 6.03 3.22 -3.02
CA PRO A 129 6.81 2.62 -4.09
C PRO A 129 7.64 1.41 -3.63
N ILE A 130 8.14 1.43 -2.39
CA ILE A 130 8.87 0.30 -1.81
C ILE A 130 7.92 -0.88 -1.63
N ALA A 131 6.69 -0.64 -1.20
CA ALA A 131 5.66 -1.67 -1.02
C ALA A 131 5.31 -2.37 -2.33
N VAL A 132 5.30 -1.64 -3.45
CA VAL A 132 5.09 -2.23 -4.79
C VAL A 132 6.21 -3.21 -5.15
N ILE A 133 7.46 -2.89 -4.82
CA ILE A 133 8.61 -3.79 -5.06
C ILE A 133 8.58 -4.96 -4.06
N ALA A 134 8.36 -4.67 -2.78
CA ALA A 134 8.35 -5.67 -1.73
C ALA A 134 7.25 -6.71 -1.93
N ALA A 135 6.09 -6.31 -2.49
CA ALA A 135 5.02 -7.23 -2.86
C ALA A 135 5.47 -8.33 -3.84
N THR A 136 6.65 -8.21 -4.46
CA THR A 136 7.19 -9.27 -5.30
C THR A 136 7.72 -10.48 -4.55
N ILE A 137 8.05 -10.31 -3.26
CA ILE A 137 8.61 -11.34 -2.39
C ILE A 137 7.51 -11.73 -1.39
N PRO A 138 6.83 -12.88 -1.56
CA PRO A 138 5.77 -13.30 -0.64
C PRO A 138 6.32 -13.49 0.77
N TYR A 139 5.49 -13.20 1.79
CA TYR A 139 5.83 -13.18 3.23
C TYR A 139 6.86 -12.12 3.64
N LEU A 140 8.09 -12.20 3.12
CA LEU A 140 9.20 -11.33 3.50
C LEU A 140 8.94 -9.87 3.13
N GLY A 141 8.32 -9.63 1.96
CA GLY A 141 7.98 -8.30 1.50
C GLY A 141 7.01 -7.59 2.42
N ASN A 142 5.94 -8.27 2.83
CA ASN A 142 4.92 -7.66 3.69
C ASN A 142 5.45 -7.38 5.10
N LEU A 143 6.25 -8.30 5.67
CA LEU A 143 6.90 -8.07 6.97
C LEU A 143 7.91 -6.92 6.93
N LEU A 144 8.65 -6.78 5.83
CA LEU A 144 9.59 -5.67 5.64
C LEU A 144 8.86 -4.33 5.60
N ILE A 145 7.78 -4.24 4.83
CA ILE A 145 6.98 -3.01 4.74
C ILE A 145 6.32 -2.65 6.05
N LEU A 146 5.76 -3.65 6.74
CA LEU A 146 5.15 -3.45 8.05
C LEU A 146 6.19 -2.99 9.07
N GLY A 147 7.39 -3.59 9.08
CA GLY A 147 8.47 -3.20 9.97
C GLY A 147 8.97 -1.79 9.70
N LEU A 148 9.09 -1.42 8.42
CA LEU A 148 9.48 -0.08 8.00
C LEU A 148 8.42 0.96 8.40
N LEU A 149 7.14 0.65 8.19
CA LEU A 149 6.03 1.51 8.61
C LEU A 149 6.04 1.72 10.13
N THR A 150 6.21 0.66 10.90
CA THR A 150 6.31 0.73 12.37
C THR A 150 7.49 1.58 12.81
N TYR A 151 8.67 1.37 12.22
CA TYR A 151 9.84 2.16 12.53
C TYR A 151 9.63 3.67 12.27
N LEU A 152 9.05 4.01 11.11
CA LEU A 152 8.77 5.41 10.77
C LEU A 152 7.67 6.01 11.68
N LEU A 153 6.66 5.24 12.06
CA LEU A 153 5.63 5.66 13.02
C LEU A 153 6.21 5.92 14.41
N VAL A 154 7.14 5.08 14.88
CA VAL A 154 7.84 5.30 16.16
C VAL A 154 8.65 6.59 16.10
N MET A 155 9.41 6.82 15.02
CA MET A 155 10.17 8.07 14.87
C MET A 155 9.26 9.30 14.80
N ALA A 156 8.13 9.21 14.10
CA ALA A 156 7.13 10.28 14.09
C ALA A 156 6.53 10.53 15.49
N ALA A 157 6.25 9.47 16.25
CA ALA A 157 5.74 9.57 17.61
C ALA A 157 6.72 10.28 18.56
N ILE A 158 8.01 9.96 18.44
CA ILE A 158 9.06 10.57 19.28
C ILE A 158 9.31 12.02 18.86
N GLU A 159 9.51 12.31 17.57
CA GLU A 159 9.97 13.62 17.13
C GLU A 159 8.82 14.64 16.93
N VAL A 160 7.68 14.21 16.39
CA VAL A 160 6.53 15.10 16.13
C VAL A 160 5.69 15.25 17.39
N TYR A 161 5.34 14.12 18.01
CA TYR A 161 4.41 14.06 19.14
C TYR A 161 5.10 14.10 20.50
N GLN A 162 6.44 14.11 20.53
CA GLN A 162 7.25 14.22 21.75
C GLN A 162 6.92 13.12 22.77
N LEU A 163 6.57 11.93 22.27
CA LEU A 163 6.23 10.79 23.10
C LEU A 163 7.50 10.11 23.63
N ASN A 164 7.42 9.58 24.85
CA ASN A 164 8.50 8.76 25.40
C ASN A 164 8.80 7.56 24.49
N SER A 165 10.08 7.32 24.22
CA SER A 165 10.54 6.24 23.32
C SER A 165 10.00 4.86 23.71
N ASN A 166 10.00 4.54 25.01
CA ASN A 166 9.46 3.27 25.51
C ASN A 166 7.95 3.11 25.22
N THR A 167 7.18 4.20 25.36
CA THR A 167 5.73 4.18 25.09
C THR A 167 5.48 4.05 23.59
N ALA A 168 6.22 4.76 22.75
CA ALA A 168 6.11 4.68 21.30
C ALA A 168 6.37 3.26 20.79
N TRP A 169 7.48 2.64 21.22
CA TRP A 169 7.82 1.27 20.85
C TRP A 169 6.80 0.25 21.35
N MET A 170 6.23 0.42 22.55
CA MET A 170 5.17 -0.48 23.03
C MET A 170 3.91 -0.39 22.17
N VAL A 171 3.39 0.81 21.92
CA VAL A 171 2.13 0.99 21.18
C VAL A 171 2.27 0.49 19.73
N PHE A 172 3.29 0.98 19.01
CA PHE A 172 3.48 0.60 17.62
C PHE A 172 4.08 -0.79 17.43
N GLY A 173 4.85 -1.28 18.40
CA GLY A 173 5.37 -2.65 18.41
C GLY A 173 4.30 -3.71 18.66
N ILE A 174 3.34 -3.44 19.56
CA ILE A 174 2.17 -4.32 19.74
C ILE A 174 1.29 -4.28 18.49
N ALA A 175 1.03 -3.10 17.93
CA ALA A 175 0.29 -2.98 16.68
C ALA A 175 0.97 -3.76 15.53
N PHE A 176 2.31 -3.65 15.43
CA PHE A 176 3.11 -4.44 14.50
C PHE A 176 2.92 -5.94 14.71
N ALA A 177 3.05 -6.43 15.94
CA ALA A 177 2.93 -7.86 16.23
C ALA A 177 1.55 -8.40 15.84
N ILE A 178 0.48 -7.67 16.16
CA ILE A 178 -0.89 -8.05 15.79
C ILE A 178 -1.05 -8.08 14.26
N LEU A 179 -0.63 -7.01 13.58
CA LEU A 179 -0.75 -6.91 12.11
C LEU A 179 0.14 -7.94 11.39
N ALA A 180 1.29 -8.29 11.95
CA ALA A 180 2.19 -9.31 11.41
C ALA A 180 1.53 -10.69 11.47
N VAL A 181 0.92 -11.05 12.60
CA VAL A 181 0.17 -12.32 12.73
C VAL A 181 -1.00 -12.35 11.76
N LEU A 182 -1.81 -11.29 11.71
CA LEU A 182 -2.95 -11.21 10.78
C LEU A 182 -2.52 -11.30 9.32
N SER A 183 -1.38 -10.70 8.98
CA SER A 183 -0.82 -10.74 7.63
C SER A 183 -0.44 -12.16 7.21
N ILE A 184 0.21 -12.92 8.11
CA ILE A 184 0.58 -14.32 7.85
C ILE A 184 -0.69 -15.19 7.73
N SER A 185 -1.68 -14.98 8.59
CA SER A 185 -2.94 -15.73 8.57
C SER A 185 -3.75 -15.49 7.29
N ALA A 186 -3.83 -14.24 6.82
CA ALA A 186 -4.55 -13.89 5.60
C ALA A 186 -3.95 -14.58 4.36
N GLU A 187 -2.64 -14.79 4.34
CA GLU A 187 -1.95 -15.49 3.24
C GLU A 187 -2.21 -17.01 3.27
N SER A 188 -2.38 -17.60 4.47
CA SER A 188 -2.61 -19.04 4.66
C SER A 188 -4.00 -19.53 4.27
N HIS A 189 -5.01 -18.65 4.25
CA HIS A 189 -6.42 -18.97 3.96
C HIS A 189 -6.80 -18.81 2.49
N SER A 190 -5.85 -18.80 1.56
CA SER A 190 -6.18 -18.95 0.13
C SER A 190 -6.77 -20.36 -0.08
N PRO A 191 -8.07 -20.52 -0.40
CA PRO A 191 -8.67 -21.84 -0.55
C PRO A 191 -7.92 -22.61 -1.62
N SER A 192 -7.51 -23.84 -1.28
CA SER A 192 -6.88 -24.77 -2.21
C SER A 192 -7.75 -24.89 -3.46
N ARG A 193 -7.16 -24.58 -4.62
CA ARG A 193 -7.73 -24.69 -5.97
C ARG A 193 -8.28 -26.09 -6.35
N SER A 194 -8.30 -27.03 -5.41
CA SER A 194 -8.85 -28.38 -5.56
C SER A 194 -10.39 -28.42 -5.47
N GLU A 195 -11.05 -27.45 -4.85
CA GLU A 195 -12.53 -27.44 -4.77
C GLU A 195 -13.21 -26.85 -6.00
N GLN A 196 -12.47 -26.16 -6.87
CA GLN A 196 -13.02 -25.55 -8.10
C GLN A 196 -13.15 -26.54 -9.27
N PHE A 197 -12.60 -27.75 -9.12
CA PHE A 197 -12.62 -28.83 -10.13
C PHE A 197 -13.45 -30.05 -9.71
N ALA A 198 -14.35 -29.91 -8.72
CA ALA A 198 -15.48 -30.82 -8.64
C ALA A 198 -16.49 -30.36 -9.71
N PRO A 199 -16.58 -31.00 -10.90
CA PRO A 199 -17.68 -30.68 -11.79
C PRO A 199 -18.96 -30.89 -10.99
N ALA A 200 -19.81 -29.86 -10.92
CA ALA A 200 -21.19 -30.04 -10.52
C ALA A 200 -21.72 -31.19 -11.38
N ALA A 201 -21.94 -32.35 -10.78
CA ALA A 201 -22.59 -33.45 -11.44
C ALA A 201 -23.95 -32.90 -11.87
N VAL A 202 -24.06 -32.57 -13.15
CA VAL A 202 -25.35 -32.34 -13.79
C VAL A 202 -26.02 -33.70 -13.74
N GLU A 203 -26.87 -33.89 -12.74
CA GLU A 203 -27.80 -35.01 -12.68
C GLU A 203 -28.77 -34.79 -13.85
N ILE A 204 -28.41 -35.35 -15.01
CA ILE A 204 -29.30 -35.39 -16.17
C ILE A 204 -30.40 -36.39 -15.81
N ASP A 205 -31.53 -35.87 -15.36
CA ASP A 205 -32.80 -36.59 -15.31
C ASP A 205 -33.17 -36.97 -16.74
N ALA A 206 -32.89 -38.23 -17.11
CA ALA A 206 -33.19 -38.75 -18.43
C ALA A 206 -34.69 -39.04 -18.50
N PRO A 207 -35.46 -38.42 -19.41
CA PRO A 207 -36.87 -38.74 -19.56
C PRO A 207 -37.02 -40.20 -20.01
N ALA A 208 -37.86 -40.93 -19.28
CA ALA A 208 -38.18 -42.33 -19.51
C ALA A 208 -38.53 -42.57 -20.99
N LEU A 209 -37.78 -43.46 -21.63
CA LEU A 209 -38.09 -43.94 -22.98
C LEU A 209 -39.43 -44.70 -22.93
N GLU A 210 -40.46 -44.14 -23.55
CA GLU A 210 -41.69 -44.86 -23.89
C GLU A 210 -41.33 -46.09 -24.73
N GLN A 211 -41.67 -47.27 -24.20
CA GLN A 211 -41.63 -48.53 -24.94
C GLN A 211 -42.75 -48.52 -25.99
N PRO A 212 -42.49 -48.85 -27.27
CA PRO A 212 -43.55 -48.97 -28.25
C PRO A 212 -44.39 -50.22 -27.96
N ALA A 213 -45.67 -50.00 -27.67
CA ALA A 213 -46.67 -51.06 -27.56
C ALA A 213 -46.79 -51.80 -28.89
N ALA A 214 -46.54 -53.11 -28.84
CA ALA A 214 -46.85 -54.03 -29.92
C ALA A 214 -48.37 -54.11 -30.13
N HIS A 215 -48.82 -53.84 -31.36
CA HIS A 215 -50.16 -54.20 -31.80
C HIS A 215 -50.05 -55.17 -32.99
N HIS A 216 -50.53 -56.40 -32.72
CA HIS A 216 -51.06 -57.35 -33.70
C HIS A 216 -52.37 -56.82 -34.31
#